data_AF-A0AAJ3LMU8-F1
#
_entry.id   AF-A0AAJ3LMU8-F1
#
_cell.length_a   1.000
_cell.length_b   1.000
_cell.length_c   1.000
_cell.angle_alpha   90.00
_cell.angle_beta   90.00
_cell.angle_gamma   90.00
#
_symmetry.space_group_name_H-M   'P 1'
#
loop_
_entity.id
_entity.type
_entity.pdbx_description
1 polymer ?
#
loop_
_entity_poly.entity_id
_entity_poly.type
_entity_poly.pdbx_seq_one_letter_code
_entity_poly.pdbx_strand_id
1 'polypeptide(L)' 'MKHIEFIELLGGTSKVAGLCGISKGAVSQWKKNGIPLAQNNYLKTKFPKEYKKIFGARP' A
#
# COMPACT_ATOMS: atom_id res chain seq x y z
N MET A 1 3.48 10.46 1.09
CA MET A 1 4.46 9.92 2.05
C MET A 1 3.89 8.71 2.78
N LYS A 2 2.77 8.84 3.50
CA LYS A 2 2.08 7.71 4.16
C LYS A 2 1.86 6.47 3.29
N HIS A 3 1.48 6.64 2.02
CA HIS A 3 1.29 5.50 1.12
C HIS A 3 2.58 4.77 0.75
N ILE A 4 3.73 5.46 0.74
CA ILE A 4 5.05 4.83 0.54
C ILE A 4 5.41 4.01 1.78
N GLU A 5 5.25 4.59 2.97
CA GLU A 5 5.48 3.89 4.24
C GLU A 5 4.57 2.66 4.38
N PHE A 6 3.32 2.75 3.92
CA PHE A 6 2.42 1.61 3.88
C PHE A 6 2.93 0.52 2.93
N ILE A 7 3.40 0.88 1.73
CA ILE A 7 4.01 -0.08 0.80
C ILE A 7 5.22 -0.77 1.44
N GLU A 8 6.12 -0.01 2.08
CA GLU A 8 7.31 -0.58 2.73
C GLU A 8 6.92 -1.46 3.93
N LEU A 9 5.95 -1.05 4.74
CA LEU A 9 5.43 -1.83 5.87
C LEU A 9 4.85 -3.18 5.43
N LEU A 10 4.23 -3.24 4.24
CA LEU A 10 3.73 -4.48 3.66
C LEU A 10 4.82 -5.37 3.06
N GLY A 11 6.08 -4.91 3.03
CA GLY A 11 7.25 -5.60 2.50
C GLY A 11 7.69 -5.11 1.11
N GLY A 12 7.37 -3.86 0.78
CA GLY A 12 7.88 -3.16 -0.39
C GLY A 12 7.20 -3.52 -1.71
N THR A 13 7.73 -2.94 -2.78
CA THR A 13 7.15 -3.01 -4.14
C THR A 13 6.89 -4.44 -4.62
N SER A 14 7.86 -5.35 -4.43
CA SER A 14 7.74 -6.73 -4.93
C SER A 14 6.63 -7.51 -4.24
N LYS A 15 6.50 -7.38 -2.91
CA LYS A 15 5.49 -8.10 -2.13
C LYS A 15 4.10 -7.55 -2.40
N VAL A 16 3.96 -6.22 -2.45
CA VAL A 16 2.68 -5.57 -2.79
C VAL A 16 2.23 -5.90 -4.22
N ALA A 17 3.16 -5.97 -5.18
CA ALA A 17 2.85 -6.40 -6.54
C ALA A 17 2.29 -7.83 -6.58
N GLY A 18 2.90 -8.77 -5.84
CA GLY A 18 2.39 -10.14 -5.70
C GLY A 18 1.03 -10.21 -5.01
N LEU A 19 0.80 -9.40 -3.98
CA LEU A 19 -0.48 -9.36 -3.27
C LEU A 19 -1.65 -8.86 -4.13
N CYS A 20 -1.36 -7.92 -5.04
CA CYS A 20 -2.34 -7.30 -5.93
C CYS A 20 -2.42 -7.97 -7.32
N GLY A 21 -1.52 -8.91 -7.64
CA GLY A 21 -1.48 -9.57 -8.95
C GLY A 21 -1.13 -8.63 -10.11
N ILE A 22 -0.27 -7.63 -9.89
CA ILE A 22 0.10 -6.61 -10.89
C ILE A 22 1.62 -6.48 -11.01
N SER A 23 2.10 -5.68 -11.97
CA SER A 23 3.52 -5.47 -12.18
C SER A 23 4.18 -4.67 -11.05
N LYS A 24 5.47 -4.94 -10.79
CA LYS A 24 6.30 -4.14 -9.88
C LYS A 24 6.39 -2.68 -10.34
N GLY A 25 6.38 -2.45 -11.66
CA GLY A 25 6.39 -1.11 -12.26
C GLY A 25 5.15 -0.28 -11.87
N ALA A 26 3.96 -0.89 -11.88
CA ALA A 26 2.73 -0.24 -11.45
C ALA A 26 2.81 0.19 -9.98
N VAL A 27 3.27 -0.70 -9.08
CA VAL A 27 3.44 -0.37 -7.66
C VAL A 27 4.52 0.71 -7.45
N SER A 28 5.59 0.70 -8.25
CA SER A 28 6.61 1.75 -8.21
C SER A 28 6.02 3.12 -8.56
N GLN A 29 5.14 3.20 -9.57
CA GLN A 29 4.44 4.44 -9.93
C GLN A 29 3.53 4.95 -8.81
N TRP A 30 2.94 4.07 -8.00
CA TRP A 30 2.11 4.49 -6.86
C TRP A 30 2.89 5.31 -5.83
N LYS A 31 4.20 5.09 -5.69
CA LYS A 31 5.03 5.91 -4.78
C LYS A 31 4.98 7.38 -5.18
N LYS A 32 4.86 7.68 -6.48
CA LYS A 32 4.74 9.05 -7.02
C LYS A 32 3.28 9.51 -7.09
N ASN A 33 2.37 8.65 -7.56
CA ASN A 33 1.01 9.03 -7.96
C ASN A 33 -0.07 8.70 -6.92
N GLY A 34 0.28 7.99 -5.85
CA GLY A 34 -0.67 7.41 -4.89
C GLY A 34 -1.13 6.01 -5.28
N ILE A 35 -1.64 5.28 -4.29
CA ILE A 35 -2.22 3.94 -4.49
C ILE A 35 -3.63 4.13 -5.06
N PRO A 36 -3.99 3.52 -6.21
CA PRO A 36 -5.34 3.65 -6.76
C PRO A 36 -6.38 3.09 -5.79
N LEU A 37 -7.59 3.67 -5.83
CA LEU A 37 -8.62 3.44 -4.82
C LEU A 37 -8.98 1.96 -4.65
N ALA A 38 -9.12 1.21 -5.75
CA ALA A 38 -9.47 -0.21 -5.70
C ALA A 38 -8.40 -1.04 -4.95
N GLN A 39 -7.12 -0.84 -5.27
CA GLN A 39 -6.02 -1.52 -4.60
C GLN A 39 -5.86 -1.04 -3.16
N ASN A 40 -6.07 0.25 -2.89
CA ASN A 40 -6.06 0.75 -1.52
C ASN A 40 -7.18 0.12 -0.67
N ASN A 41 -8.39 -0.02 -1.20
CA ASN A 41 -9.50 -0.68 -0.52
C ASN A 41 -9.20 -2.17 -0.26
N TYR A 42 -8.66 -2.88 -1.26
CA TYR A 42 -8.23 -4.27 -1.10
C TYR A 42 -7.15 -4.41 0.00
N LEU A 43 -6.09 -3.60 -0.06
CA LEU A 43 -5.00 -3.62 0.92
C LEU A 43 -5.47 -3.21 2.32
N LYS A 44 -6.35 -2.21 2.43
CA LYS A 44 -6.97 -1.80 3.70
C LYS A 44 -7.78 -2.93 4.33
N THR A 45 -8.60 -3.62 3.54
CA THR A 45 -9.43 -4.74 4.02
C THR A 45 -8.57 -5.94 4.43
N LYS A 46 -7.51 -6.24 3.68
CA LYS A 46 -6.62 -7.36 3.97
C LYS A 46 -5.63 -7.10 5.11
N PHE A 47 -5.19 -5.85 5.27
CA PHE A 47 -4.18 -5.42 6.26
C PHE A 47 -4.68 -4.27 7.14
N PRO A 48 -5.79 -4.45 7.88
CA PRO A 48 -6.42 -3.36 8.63
C PRO A 48 -5.55 -2.83 9.77
N LYS A 49 -4.70 -3.67 10.36
CA LYS A 49 -3.80 -3.28 11.47
C LYS A 49 -2.68 -2.37 10.95
N GLU A 50 -2.02 -2.77 9.88
CA GLU A 50 -0.97 -2.02 9.19
C GLU A 50 -1.53 -0.70 8.63
N TYR A 51 -2.72 -0.76 8.03
CA TYR A 51 -3.41 0.43 7.55
C TYR A 51 -3.68 1.41 8.70
N LYS A 52 -4.18 0.93 9.85
CA LYS A 52 -4.39 1.78 11.03
C LYS A 52 -3.09 2.37 11.58
N LYS A 53 -1.97 1.65 11.56
CA LYS A 53 -0.67 2.18 12.00
C LYS A 53 -0.21 3.39 11.18
N ILE A 54 -0.48 3.38 9.88
CA ILE A 54 -0.04 4.45 8.97
C ILE A 54 -1.08 5.57 8.83
N PHE A 55 -2.37 5.22 8.76
CA PHE A 55 -3.45 6.14 8.41
C PHE A 55 -4.42 6.44 9.56
N GLY A 56 -4.39 5.67 10.66
CA GLY A 56 -5.39 5.69 11.73
C GLY A 56 -5.18 6.72 12.85
N ALA A 57 -4.32 7.71 12.63
CA ALA A 57 -3.98 8.80 13.56
C ALA A 57 -3.20 8.39 14.83
N ARG A 58 -2.16 9.16 15.16
CA ARG A 58 -1.87 9.52 16.57
C ARG A 58 -2.89 10.60 16.96
N PRO A 59 -3.30 10.70 18.24
CA PRO A 59 -4.10 11.83 18.70
C PRO A 59 -3.42 13.17 18.40
#